data_AF-A0A424S124-F1
#
_entry.id   AF-A0A424S124-F1
#
_cell.length_a   1.000
_cell.length_b   1.000
_cell.length_c   1.000
_cell.angle_alpha   90.00
_cell.angle_beta   90.00
_cell.angle_gamma   90.00
#
_symmetry.space_group_name_H-M   'P 1'
#
loop_
_entity.id
_entity.type
_entity.pdbx_description
1 polymer ?
#
loop_
_entity_poly.entity_id
_entity_poly.type
_entity_poly.pdbx_seq_one_letter_code
_entity_poly.pdbx_strand_id
1 'polypeptide(L)'
;MQETDPLTTLRITDAITRMFVERGDACLREFTLRTGRRVDIIAIGNGGEITIVEVKSSRQDFLSDRKWHEYPEWADRFYFAVADDFPRDILPEEGECGIIITDGFDCLEVRPAPLSRLAAQRRGHLTRRLAHVAMRRLEFASSGTGTGTGPAPEEADDAPE
;
A
#
# COMPACT_ATOMS: atom_id res chain seq x y z
N MET A 1 -31.39 -6.26 -14.73
CA MET A 1 -29.92 -6.23 -14.59
C MET A 1 -29.64 -5.05 -13.68
N GLN A 2 -29.34 -5.29 -12.41
CA GLN A 2 -29.02 -4.19 -11.50
C GLN A 2 -27.66 -3.64 -11.93
N GLU A 3 -27.63 -2.36 -12.25
CA GLU A 3 -26.39 -1.61 -12.44
C GLU A 3 -25.68 -1.59 -11.08
N THR A 4 -24.62 -2.37 -10.94
CA THR A 4 -23.78 -2.37 -9.74
C THR A 4 -22.89 -1.15 -9.79
N ASP A 5 -22.95 -0.30 -8.76
CA ASP A 5 -22.08 0.85 -8.64
C ASP A 5 -20.60 0.42 -8.70
N PRO A 6 -19.73 1.13 -9.44
CA PRO A 6 -18.32 0.81 -9.53
C PRO A 6 -17.66 0.71 -8.15
N LEU A 7 -16.84 -0.32 -7.96
CA LEU A 7 -16.17 -0.53 -6.69
C LEU A 7 -15.14 0.58 -6.43
N THR A 8 -15.27 1.26 -5.30
CA THR A 8 -14.38 2.39 -4.97
C THR A 8 -12.98 1.93 -4.59
N THR A 9 -11.97 2.77 -4.81
CA THR A 9 -10.58 2.52 -4.38
C THR A 9 -10.52 2.14 -2.91
N LEU A 10 -11.25 2.84 -2.03
CA LEU A 10 -11.27 2.54 -0.60
C LEU A 10 -11.78 1.11 -0.32
N ARG A 11 -12.86 0.67 -0.98
CA ARG A 11 -13.41 -0.68 -0.78
C ARG A 11 -12.46 -1.77 -1.26
N ILE A 12 -11.79 -1.56 -2.39
CA ILE A 12 -10.73 -2.48 -2.86
C ILE A 12 -9.60 -2.53 -1.83
N THR A 13 -9.09 -1.37 -1.42
CA THR A 13 -8.01 -1.28 -0.42
C THR A 13 -8.37 -1.95 0.89
N ASP A 14 -9.60 -1.81 1.37
CA ASP A 14 -10.10 -2.45 2.58
C ASP A 14 -10.11 -3.98 2.46
N ALA A 15 -10.70 -4.51 1.39
CA ALA A 15 -10.77 -5.95 1.15
C ALA A 15 -9.38 -6.57 1.04
N ILE A 16 -8.48 -5.94 0.29
CA ILE A 16 -7.10 -6.42 0.10
C ILE A 16 -6.32 -6.37 1.41
N THR A 17 -6.39 -5.27 2.15
CA THR A 17 -5.72 -5.17 3.47
C THR A 17 -6.19 -6.29 4.39
N ARG A 18 -7.50 -6.55 4.44
CA ARG A 18 -8.07 -7.62 5.25
C ARG A 18 -7.56 -8.99 4.81
N MET A 19 -7.53 -9.28 3.51
CA MET A 19 -7.01 -10.55 2.98
C MET A 19 -5.58 -10.82 3.45
N PHE A 20 -4.68 -9.81 3.39
CA PHE A 20 -3.31 -9.97 3.87
C PHE A 20 -3.24 -10.19 5.38
N VAL A 21 -4.03 -9.45 6.17
CA VAL A 21 -4.11 -9.64 7.63
C VAL A 21 -4.61 -11.03 8.00
N GLU A 22 -5.63 -11.54 7.31
CA GLU A 22 -6.17 -12.89 7.52
C GLU A 22 -5.15 -13.99 7.15
N ARG A 23 -4.25 -13.72 6.20
CA ARG A 23 -3.10 -14.58 5.86
C ARG A 23 -1.95 -14.51 6.89
N GLY A 24 -2.03 -13.60 7.86
CA GLY A 24 -1.03 -13.42 8.92
C GLY A 24 0.05 -12.37 8.62
N ASP A 25 -0.13 -11.55 7.57
CA ASP A 25 0.79 -10.48 7.21
C ASP A 25 0.41 -9.16 7.91
N ALA A 26 1.38 -8.26 8.09
CA ALA A 26 1.14 -6.90 8.56
C ALA A 26 1.13 -5.92 7.39
N CYS A 27 0.17 -4.98 7.36
CA CYS A 27 0.00 -4.04 6.25
C CYS A 27 0.10 -2.57 6.68
N LEU A 28 0.61 -1.74 5.79
CA LEU A 28 0.46 -0.29 5.81
C LEU A 28 -0.15 0.19 4.50
N ARG A 29 -1.11 1.12 4.60
CA ARG A 29 -1.66 1.84 3.44
C ARG A 29 -0.87 3.11 3.17
N GLU A 30 -0.85 3.60 1.93
CA GLU A 30 -0.26 4.91 1.59
C GLU A 30 1.18 5.07 2.09
N PHE A 31 2.06 4.11 1.76
CA PHE A 31 3.45 4.11 2.23
C PHE A 31 4.37 4.80 1.23
N THR A 32 5.12 5.81 1.68
CA THR A 32 6.09 6.52 0.83
C THR A 32 7.44 5.81 0.84
N LEU A 33 7.88 5.35 -0.33
CA LEU A 33 9.20 4.77 -0.59
C LEU A 33 10.31 5.82 -0.48
N ARG A 34 11.59 5.41 -0.57
CA ARG A 34 12.72 6.38 -0.52
C ARG A 34 12.78 7.26 -1.75
N THR A 35 12.26 6.79 -2.87
CA THR A 35 12.13 7.53 -4.13
C THR A 35 11.12 8.68 -4.04
N GLY A 36 10.36 8.78 -2.95
CA GLY A 36 9.25 9.73 -2.81
C GLY A 36 7.95 9.24 -3.46
N ARG A 37 7.97 8.08 -4.15
CA ARG A 37 6.76 7.41 -4.64
C ARG A 37 5.95 6.87 -3.47
N ARG A 38 4.64 6.91 -3.59
CA ARG A 38 3.71 6.36 -2.61
C ARG A 38 3.05 5.13 -3.22
N VAL A 39 3.03 4.04 -2.47
CA VAL A 39 2.32 2.82 -2.84
C VAL A 39 1.04 2.70 -2.02
N ASP A 40 0.00 2.16 -2.64
CA ASP A 40 -1.32 2.07 -2.00
C ASP A 40 -1.30 1.14 -0.81
N ILE A 41 -0.71 -0.06 -0.95
CA ILE A 41 -0.53 -1.02 0.13
C ILE A 41 0.89 -1.59 0.07
N ILE A 42 1.52 -1.69 1.24
CA ILE A 42 2.72 -2.49 1.46
C ILE A 42 2.48 -3.45 2.62
N ALA A 43 2.78 -4.72 2.39
CA ALA A 43 2.64 -5.79 3.36
C ALA A 43 4.00 -6.41 3.68
N ILE A 44 4.16 -6.88 4.92
CA ILE A 44 5.31 -7.69 5.35
C ILE A 44 4.80 -8.98 6.01
N GLY A 45 5.25 -10.12 5.50
CA GLY A 45 4.94 -11.43 6.05
C GLY A 45 5.87 -11.81 7.20
N ASN A 46 5.53 -12.88 7.91
CA ASN A 46 6.31 -13.36 9.07
C ASN A 46 7.75 -13.80 8.70
N GLY A 47 7.99 -14.21 7.47
CA GLY A 47 9.33 -14.51 6.93
C GLY A 47 10.12 -13.27 6.50
N GLY A 48 9.51 -12.08 6.56
CA GLY A 48 10.10 -10.81 6.14
C GLY A 48 9.99 -10.54 4.64
N GLU A 49 9.22 -11.33 3.89
CA GLU A 49 8.83 -11.03 2.51
C GLU A 49 8.01 -9.75 2.47
N ILE A 50 8.35 -8.85 1.55
CA ILE A 50 7.68 -7.57 1.35
C ILE A 50 6.85 -7.66 0.08
N THR A 51 5.56 -7.36 0.19
CA THR A 51 4.64 -7.31 -0.95
C THR A 51 4.18 -5.87 -1.15
N ILE A 52 4.18 -5.38 -2.38
CA ILE A 52 3.53 -4.13 -2.76
C ILE A 52 2.28 -4.45 -3.57
N VAL A 53 1.18 -3.77 -3.26
CA VAL A 53 -0.05 -3.85 -4.03
C VAL A 53 -0.46 -2.46 -4.46
N GLU A 54 -0.68 -2.31 -5.76
CA GLU A 54 -1.21 -1.09 -6.37
C GLU A 54 -2.69 -1.31 -6.70
N VAL A 55 -3.57 -0.44 -6.21
CA VAL A 55 -5.02 -0.56 -6.32
C VAL A 55 -5.49 0.25 -7.52
N LYS A 56 -6.17 -0.39 -8.48
CA LYS A 56 -6.78 0.31 -9.62
C LYS A 56 -8.29 0.11 -9.64
N SER A 57 -9.04 1.18 -9.37
CA SER A 57 -10.51 1.13 -9.34
C SER A 57 -11.14 1.31 -10.73
N SER A 58 -10.35 1.71 -11.73
CA SER A 58 -10.85 1.85 -13.10
C SER A 58 -9.74 1.70 -14.14
N ARG A 59 -10.13 1.43 -15.40
CA ARG A 59 -9.20 1.45 -16.53
C ARG A 59 -8.45 2.78 -16.64
N GLN A 60 -9.11 3.90 -16.38
CA GLN A 60 -8.49 5.22 -16.47
C GLN A 60 -7.42 5.43 -15.39
N ASP A 61 -7.66 4.90 -14.18
CA ASP A 61 -6.70 4.92 -13.09
C ASP A 61 -5.42 4.18 -13.49
N PHE A 62 -5.55 2.97 -14.04
CA PHE A 62 -4.41 2.21 -14.55
C PHE A 62 -3.66 2.93 -15.66
N LEU A 63 -4.35 3.45 -16.68
CA LEU A 63 -3.71 4.14 -17.81
C LEU A 63 -3.01 5.46 -17.43
N SER A 64 -3.41 6.05 -16.30
CA SER A 64 -2.82 7.29 -15.78
C SER A 64 -1.54 7.02 -14.97
N ASP A 65 -1.44 5.85 -14.34
CA ASP A 65 -0.25 5.43 -13.64
C ASP A 65 0.82 4.93 -14.63
N ARG A 66 1.69 5.85 -15.05
CA ARG A 66 2.80 5.53 -15.96
C ARG A 66 4.05 5.04 -15.26
N LYS A 67 4.02 4.91 -13.93
CA LYS A 67 5.24 4.74 -13.11
C LYS A 67 5.20 3.50 -12.22
N TRP A 68 4.14 2.70 -12.31
CA TRP A 68 4.01 1.43 -11.60
C TRP A 68 5.25 0.52 -11.76
N HIS A 69 5.92 0.55 -12.91
CA HIS A 69 7.12 -0.25 -13.19
C HIS A 69 8.33 0.09 -12.29
N GLU A 70 8.29 1.23 -11.59
CA GLU A 70 9.28 1.59 -10.57
C GLU A 70 9.06 0.84 -9.23
N TYR A 71 7.90 0.21 -9.00
CA TYR A 71 7.56 -0.40 -7.70
C TYR A 71 8.12 -1.81 -7.50
N PRO A 72 8.16 -2.72 -8.50
CA PRO A 72 8.68 -4.07 -8.33
C PRO A 72 10.10 -4.15 -7.75
N GLU A 73 10.98 -3.17 -7.95
CA GLU A 73 12.32 -3.18 -7.36
C GLU A 73 12.33 -3.03 -5.82
N TRP A 74 11.20 -2.64 -5.22
CA TRP A 74 10.99 -2.38 -3.79
C TRP A 74 10.17 -3.46 -3.08
N ALA A 75 9.79 -4.54 -3.77
CA ALA A 75 9.08 -5.68 -3.18
C ALA A 75 9.66 -7.02 -3.62
N ASP A 76 9.38 -8.07 -2.85
CA ASP A 76 9.56 -9.45 -3.28
C ASP A 76 8.45 -9.89 -4.24
N ARG A 77 7.25 -9.33 -4.06
CA ARG A 77 6.07 -9.57 -4.89
C ARG A 77 5.37 -8.25 -5.16
N PHE A 78 4.95 -8.05 -6.41
CA PHE A 78 4.17 -6.89 -6.82
C PHE A 78 2.84 -7.35 -7.41
N TYR A 79 1.74 -6.79 -6.93
CA TYR A 79 0.40 -7.09 -7.39
C TYR A 79 -0.32 -5.82 -7.85
N PHE A 80 -1.17 -5.96 -8.86
CA PHE A 80 -2.33 -5.09 -9.00
C PHE A 80 -3.52 -5.69 -8.26
N ALA A 81 -4.27 -4.84 -7.56
CA ALA A 81 -5.57 -5.17 -7.01
C ALA A 81 -6.67 -4.37 -7.74
N VAL A 82 -7.67 -5.07 -8.26
CA VAL A 82 -8.72 -4.48 -9.10
C VAL A 82 -10.10 -5.06 -8.75
N ALA A 83 -11.16 -4.42 -9.24
CA ALA A 83 -12.51 -5.00 -9.17
C ALA A 83 -12.59 -6.31 -9.98
N ASP A 84 -13.51 -7.20 -9.63
CA ASP A 84 -13.74 -8.48 -10.30
C ASP A 84 -14.17 -8.34 -11.77
N ASP A 85 -14.82 -7.24 -12.11
CA ASP A 85 -15.24 -6.87 -13.45
C ASP A 85 -14.20 -6.04 -14.24
N PHE A 86 -13.02 -5.76 -13.66
CA PHE A 86 -11.99 -4.96 -14.31
C PHE A 86 -11.43 -5.64 -15.58
N PRO A 87 -11.19 -4.92 -16.69
CA PRO A 87 -10.61 -5.49 -17.91
C PRO A 87 -9.15 -5.90 -17.68
N ARG A 88 -8.90 -7.17 -17.40
CA ARG A 88 -7.56 -7.69 -17.02
C ARG A 88 -6.60 -7.84 -18.20
N ASP A 89 -7.10 -7.83 -19.43
CA ASP A 89 -6.33 -7.92 -20.67
C ASP A 89 -5.38 -6.73 -20.89
N ILE A 90 -5.63 -5.60 -20.21
CA ILE A 90 -4.76 -4.42 -20.28
C ILE A 90 -3.63 -4.44 -19.24
N LEU A 91 -3.71 -5.33 -18.24
CA LEU A 91 -2.71 -5.40 -17.18
C LEU A 91 -1.42 -6.07 -17.73
N PRO A 92 -0.24 -5.79 -17.13
CA PRO A 92 1.02 -6.36 -17.59
C PRO A 92 1.04 -7.89 -17.59
N GLU A 93 2.01 -8.50 -18.27
CA GLU A 93 2.08 -9.94 -18.43
C GLU A 93 2.40 -10.68 -17.12
N GLU A 94 2.24 -12.01 -17.11
CA GLU A 94 2.42 -12.86 -15.92
C GLU A 94 3.82 -12.76 -15.29
N GLY A 95 4.84 -12.45 -16.09
CA GLY A 95 6.22 -12.27 -15.62
C GLY A 95 6.51 -10.94 -14.91
N GLU A 96 5.56 -9.99 -14.91
CA GLU A 96 5.79 -8.63 -14.41
C GLU A 96 5.01 -8.34 -13.12
N CYS A 97 3.82 -8.91 -12.95
CA CYS A 97 2.99 -8.69 -11.77
C CYS A 97 1.95 -9.79 -11.51
N GLY A 98 1.57 -9.93 -10.24
CA GLY A 98 0.39 -10.69 -9.86
C GLY A 98 -0.90 -9.87 -9.99
N ILE A 99 -2.04 -10.55 -9.95
CA ILE A 99 -3.36 -9.93 -9.97
C ILE A 99 -4.21 -10.52 -8.85
N ILE A 100 -4.76 -9.64 -8.02
CA ILE A 100 -5.81 -9.94 -7.06
C ILE A 100 -7.07 -9.21 -7.51
N ILE A 101 -8.20 -9.91 -7.51
CA ILE A 101 -9.52 -9.31 -7.76
C ILE A 101 -10.37 -9.33 -6.50
N THR A 102 -11.33 -8.41 -6.41
CA THR A 102 -12.29 -8.37 -5.31
C THR A 102 -13.62 -7.75 -5.75
N ASP A 103 -14.71 -8.22 -5.13
CA ASP A 103 -16.04 -7.60 -5.18
C ASP A 103 -16.23 -6.53 -4.07
N GLY A 104 -15.16 -6.24 -3.33
CA GLY A 104 -15.14 -5.37 -2.16
C GLY A 104 -15.37 -6.08 -0.84
N PHE A 105 -15.57 -7.40 -0.87
CA PHE A 105 -15.64 -8.26 0.30
C PHE A 105 -14.60 -9.37 0.18
N ASP A 106 -14.81 -10.32 -0.72
CA ASP A 106 -13.90 -11.44 -0.91
C ASP A 106 -12.78 -11.09 -1.88
N CYS A 107 -11.63 -11.74 -1.73
CA CYS A 107 -10.47 -11.53 -2.58
C CYS A 107 -10.03 -12.85 -3.21
N LEU A 108 -9.72 -12.82 -4.50
CA LEU A 108 -9.19 -13.97 -5.22
C LEU A 108 -7.88 -13.58 -5.92
N GLU A 109 -6.81 -14.31 -5.60
CA GLU A 109 -5.55 -14.24 -6.32
C GLU A 109 -5.67 -15.04 -7.61
N VAL A 110 -6.07 -14.36 -8.70
CA VAL A 110 -6.28 -14.99 -10.02
C VAL A 110 -4.99 -15.18 -10.79
N ARG A 111 -3.94 -14.44 -10.44
CA ARG A 111 -2.59 -14.62 -10.99
C ARG A 111 -1.55 -14.40 -9.89
N PRO A 112 -0.74 -15.41 -9.54
CA PRO A 112 0.29 -15.23 -8.54
C PRO A 112 1.38 -14.28 -9.04
N ALA A 113 1.91 -13.44 -8.15
CA ALA A 113 3.02 -12.57 -8.51
C ALA A 113 4.31 -13.38 -8.61
N PRO A 114 5.18 -13.11 -9.60
CA PRO A 114 6.52 -13.67 -9.64
C PRO A 114 7.30 -13.27 -8.38
N LEU A 115 8.12 -14.18 -7.85
CA LEU A 115 8.97 -13.92 -6.70
C LEU A 115 10.30 -13.34 -7.16
N SER A 116 10.54 -12.06 -6.88
CA SER A 116 11.80 -11.36 -7.16
C SER A 116 12.45 -10.92 -5.84
N ARG A 117 13.33 -11.76 -5.28
CA ARG A 117 13.84 -11.52 -3.93
C ARG A 117 14.59 -10.18 -3.81
N LEU A 118 14.18 -9.37 -2.85
CA LEU A 118 14.90 -8.15 -2.50
C LEU A 118 16.30 -8.47 -1.98
N ALA A 119 17.27 -7.66 -2.43
CA ALA A 119 18.59 -7.62 -1.85
C ALA A 119 18.51 -7.37 -0.33
N ALA A 120 19.32 -8.09 0.44
CA ALA A 120 19.28 -8.07 1.91
C ALA A 120 19.38 -6.66 2.50
N GLN A 121 20.25 -5.81 1.92
CA GLN A 121 20.40 -4.42 2.36
C GLN A 121 19.11 -3.60 2.15
N ARG A 122 18.44 -3.76 1.00
CA ARG A 122 17.17 -3.07 0.69
C ARG A 122 16.05 -3.56 1.60
N ARG A 123 15.92 -4.87 1.79
CA ARG A 123 14.97 -5.48 2.74
C ARG A 123 15.15 -4.94 4.14
N GLY A 124 16.38 -4.95 4.66
CA GLY A 124 16.68 -4.44 6.00
C GLY A 124 16.35 -2.96 6.15
N HIS A 125 16.61 -2.14 5.13
CA HIS A 125 16.21 -0.73 5.12
C HIS A 125 14.69 -0.54 5.13
N LEU A 126 13.97 -1.23 4.24
CA LEU A 126 12.51 -1.14 4.16
C LEU A 126 11.84 -1.61 5.46
N THR A 127 12.28 -2.73 6.02
CA THR A 127 11.74 -3.29 7.27
C THR A 127 11.84 -2.27 8.42
N ARG A 128 12.99 -1.62 8.59
CA ARG A 128 13.15 -0.57 9.62
C ARG A 128 12.24 0.64 9.38
N ARG A 129 12.05 1.04 8.12
CA ARG A 129 11.15 2.15 7.77
C ARG A 129 9.68 1.79 8.00
N LEU A 130 9.27 0.58 7.63
CA LEU A 130 7.93 0.05 7.90
C LEU A 130 7.65 0.10 9.40
N ALA A 131 8.57 -0.42 10.22
CA ALA A 131 8.45 -0.39 11.68
C ALA A 131 8.31 1.05 12.22
N HIS A 132 9.19 1.97 11.80
CA HIS A 132 9.13 3.35 12.26
C HIS A 132 7.83 4.07 11.85
N VAL A 133 7.35 3.86 10.61
CA VAL A 133 6.08 4.46 10.15
C VAL A 133 4.89 3.85 10.90
N ALA A 134 4.86 2.53 11.08
CA ALA A 134 3.80 1.84 11.80
C ALA A 134 3.70 2.32 13.25
N MET A 135 4.82 2.38 13.97
CA MET A 135 4.88 2.86 15.36
C MET A 135 4.36 4.30 15.48
N ARG A 136 4.80 5.20 14.59
CA ARG A 136 4.34 6.60 14.59
C ARG A 136 2.85 6.74 14.31
N ARG A 137 2.31 5.95 13.38
CA ARG A 137 0.88 5.95 13.06
C ARG A 137 0.05 5.40 14.21
N LEU A 138 0.51 4.34 14.87
CA LEU A 138 -0.14 3.76 16.04
C LEU A 138 -0.18 4.76 17.20
N GLU A 139 0.95 5.42 17.49
CA GLU A 139 1.02 6.44 18.54
C GLU A 139 0.08 7.60 18.25
N PHE A 140 0.12 8.12 17.02
CA PHE A 140 -0.76 9.22 16.61
C PHE A 140 -2.25 8.85 16.70
N ALA A 141 -2.62 7.62 16.30
CA ALA A 141 -3.99 7.12 16.43
C ALA A 141 -4.41 6.94 17.90
N SER A 142 -3.48 6.52 18.76
CA SER A 142 -3.74 6.30 20.20
C SER A 142 -3.80 7.61 21.00
N SER A 143 -3.09 8.65 20.56
CA SER A 143 -3.10 9.98 21.14
C SER A 143 -4.38 10.78 20.82
N GLY A 144 -5.31 10.22 20.04
CA GLY A 144 -6.56 10.84 19.58
C GLY A 144 -7.66 11.04 20.64
N THR A 145 -7.33 11.12 21.92
CA THR A 145 -8.21 11.68 22.97
C THR A 145 -7.59 12.96 23.50
N GLY A 146 -7.86 14.09 22.83
CA GLY A 146 -7.40 15.40 23.26
C GLY A 146 -7.78 16.51 22.28
N THR A 147 -9.02 16.99 22.35
CA THR A 147 -9.33 18.36 21.92
C THR A 147 -8.53 19.30 22.82
N GLY A 148 -7.44 19.85 22.30
CA GLY A 148 -6.61 20.83 23.01
C GLY A 148 -5.95 21.77 22.02
N THR A 149 -6.52 22.97 21.91
CA THR A 149 -5.87 24.15 21.35
C THR A 149 -4.48 24.30 21.96
N GLY A 150 -3.44 24.02 21.19
CA GLY A 150 -2.06 24.35 21.59
C GLY A 150 -1.87 25.87 21.58
N PRO A 151 -1.08 26.43 22.52
CA PRO A 151 -0.85 27.87 22.55
C PRO A 151 -0.03 28.32 21.33
N ALA A 152 -0.26 29.55 20.91
CA ALA A 152 0.50 30.22 19.85
C ALA A 152 2.01 30.22 20.18
N PRO A 153 2.90 30.23 19.17
CA PRO A 153 4.33 30.30 19.42
C PRO A 153 4.67 31.62 20.13
N GLU A 154 5.31 31.49 21.28
CA GLU A 154 5.91 32.59 22.04
C GLU A 154 7.08 33.16 21.22
N GLU A 155 7.10 34.49 21.06
CA GLU A 155 8.14 35.21 20.34
C GLU A 155 9.52 34.93 20.93
N ALA A 156 10.49 34.68 20.06
CA ALA A 156 11.87 34.42 20.45
C ALA A 156 12.44 35.65 21.17
N ASP A 157 12.81 35.44 22.44
CA ASP A 157 13.51 36.42 23.27
C ASP A 157 14.91 36.69 22.68
N ASP A 158 15.24 37.98 22.68
CA ASP A 158 16.45 38.58 22.17
C ASP A 158 17.55 38.55 23.24
N ALA A 159 18.81 38.54 22.77
CA ALA A 159 20.05 38.88 23.47
C ALA A 159 20.77 37.82 24.34
N PRO A 160 22.05 38.04 24.71
CA PRO A 160 23.22 38.28 23.83
C PRO A 160 24.49 37.49 24.26
N GLU A 161 25.51 37.46 23.40
CA GLU A 161 26.93 37.68 23.77
C GLU A 161 27.74 38.16 22.54
#